data_AF-A0AAE8HEE1-F1
#
_entry.id   AF-A0AAE8HEE1-F1
#
_cell.length_a   1.000
_cell.length_b   1.000
_cell.length_c   1.000
_cell.angle_alpha   90.00
_cell.angle_beta   90.00
_cell.angle_gamma   90.00
#
_symmetry.space_group_name_H-M   'P 1'
#
loop_
_entity.id
_entity.type
_entity.pdbx_description
1 polymer ?
#
loop_
_entity_poly.entity_id
_entity_poly.type
_entity_poly.pdbx_seq_one_letter_code
_entity_poly.pdbx_strand_id
1 'polypeptide(L)'
;MSFGKDIGEILTSGDRFEANLIIDHGEPVPIKFDHLELESYIKGLQLRIRLGIEDNPGSKNELTLEADKGELKAPMTYPIGSGQFIRAHFGLDGYVEYLPSSYWGSLTVNRLETDEANNKTSMDLSFSIGWKATDGRELEVDCSKLEISQ
;
A
#
# COMPACT_ATOMS: atom_id res chain seq x y z
N MET A 1 -21.44 21.30 15.40
CA MET A 1 -20.18 20.53 15.33
C MET A 1 -20.55 19.07 15.26
N SER A 2 -20.46 18.46 14.09
CA SER A 2 -20.64 17.02 13.91
C SER A 2 -19.90 16.62 12.64
N PHE A 3 -19.07 15.61 12.75
CA PHE A 3 -18.82 14.50 11.81
C PHE A 3 -17.47 13.91 12.22
N GLY A 4 -17.55 12.86 13.03
CA GLY A 4 -16.41 11.97 13.27
C GLY A 4 -16.05 11.32 11.94
N LYS A 5 -14.81 11.54 11.50
CA LYS A 5 -14.20 10.75 10.42
C LYS A 5 -14.03 9.33 10.96
N ASP A 6 -14.90 8.42 10.54
CA ASP A 6 -14.64 6.99 10.59
C ASP A 6 -13.48 6.71 9.61
N ILE A 7 -12.26 6.86 10.12
CA ILE A 7 -11.06 6.27 9.52
C ILE A 7 -11.30 4.76 9.55
N GLY A 8 -11.20 4.11 8.39
CA GLY A 8 -11.40 2.66 8.27
C GLY A 8 -10.34 1.89 9.04
N GLU A 9 -10.57 1.65 10.32
CA GLU A 9 -9.78 0.77 11.17
C GLU A 9 -10.53 -0.55 11.31
N ILE A 10 -9.95 -1.68 10.85
CA ILE A 10 -10.28 -3.08 11.16
C ILE A 10 -9.36 -3.99 10.29
N LEU A 11 -8.73 -5.12 10.66
CA LEU A 11 -8.46 -5.94 11.88
C LEU A 11 -7.27 -6.86 11.51
N THR A 12 -6.25 -7.17 12.34
CA THR A 12 -6.22 -7.91 13.62
C THR A 12 -4.97 -7.50 14.44
N SER A 13 -4.85 -7.96 15.70
CA SER A 13 -4.12 -7.36 16.85
C SER A 13 -2.65 -6.87 16.74
N GLY A 14 -2.02 -6.85 15.57
CA GLY A 14 -0.72 -6.21 15.33
C GLY A 14 -0.62 -5.43 14.02
N ASP A 15 -1.55 -5.65 13.09
CA ASP A 15 -1.48 -5.09 11.75
C ASP A 15 -2.49 -3.94 11.59
N ARG A 16 -2.10 -2.91 10.84
CA ARG A 16 -2.89 -1.70 10.66
C ARG A 16 -2.75 -1.21 9.24
N PHE A 17 -3.86 -0.82 8.64
CA PHE A 17 -3.89 -0.20 7.32
C PHE A 17 -4.82 1.01 7.35
N GLU A 18 -4.29 2.16 6.97
CA GLU A 18 -5.03 3.41 6.85
C GLU A 18 -4.69 4.06 5.53
N ALA A 19 -5.62 3.97 4.57
CA ALA A 19 -5.45 4.63 3.30
C ALA A 19 -6.75 5.27 2.80
N ASN A 20 -6.58 6.29 1.98
CA ASN A 20 -7.66 6.96 1.29
C ASN A 20 -7.34 7.08 -0.20
N LEU A 21 -8.39 7.05 -1.01
CA LEU A 21 -8.37 7.49 -2.39
C LEU A 21 -8.79 8.97 -2.43
N ILE A 22 -7.94 9.82 -2.97
CA ILE A 22 -8.16 11.24 -3.17
C ILE A 22 -8.35 11.46 -4.68
N ILE A 23 -9.41 12.18 -5.06
CA ILE A 23 -9.73 12.49 -6.47
C ILE A 23 -9.74 14.01 -6.61
N ASP A 24 -8.91 14.55 -7.50
CA ASP A 24 -8.74 15.98 -7.77
C ASP A 24 -8.51 16.83 -6.50
N HIS A 25 -7.77 16.27 -5.52
CA HIS A 25 -7.56 16.88 -4.19
C HIS A 25 -8.85 17.17 -3.42
N GLY A 26 -9.94 16.44 -3.73
CA GLY A 26 -11.24 16.53 -3.07
C GLY A 26 -11.31 15.79 -1.73
N GLU A 27 -12.54 15.55 -1.28
CA GLU A 27 -12.80 14.78 -0.06
C GLU A 27 -12.22 13.35 -0.17
N PRO A 28 -11.41 12.90 0.80
CA PRO A 28 -10.83 11.57 0.78
C PRO A 28 -11.91 10.48 0.90
N VAL A 29 -11.80 9.45 0.07
CA VAL A 29 -12.62 8.24 0.12
C VAL A 29 -11.81 7.16 0.86
N PRO A 30 -12.25 6.67 2.04
CA PRO A 30 -11.50 5.66 2.78
C PRO A 30 -11.46 4.33 2.01
N ILE A 31 -10.26 3.77 1.88
CA ILE A 31 -10.04 2.45 1.29
C ILE A 31 -10.14 1.42 2.41
N LYS A 32 -10.99 0.42 2.24
CA LYS A 32 -11.19 -0.65 3.20
C LYS A 32 -10.79 -1.97 2.56
N PHE A 33 -9.60 -2.45 2.92
CA PHE A 33 -9.17 -3.82 2.65
C PHE A 33 -9.43 -4.65 3.90
N ASP A 34 -10.00 -5.83 3.73
CA ASP A 34 -10.29 -6.76 4.84
C ASP A 34 -9.22 -7.85 4.97
N HIS A 35 -8.30 -7.93 4.01
CA HIS A 35 -7.16 -8.85 4.00
C HIS A 35 -5.84 -8.11 3.76
N LEU A 36 -4.84 -8.46 4.56
CA LEU A 36 -3.48 -7.97 4.47
C LEU A 36 -2.53 -9.17 4.56
N GLU A 37 -1.65 -9.29 3.57
CA GLU A 37 -0.69 -10.38 3.50
C GLU A 37 0.70 -9.85 3.13
N LEU A 38 1.69 -10.19 3.96
CA LEU A 38 3.08 -10.18 3.54
C LEU A 38 3.37 -11.53 2.88
N GLU A 39 3.31 -11.59 1.55
CA GLU A 39 3.55 -12.86 0.83
C GLU A 39 5.02 -13.30 0.95
N SER A 40 5.94 -12.33 0.88
CA SER A 40 7.36 -12.61 1.03
C SER A 40 8.14 -11.36 1.43
N TYR A 41 8.99 -11.50 2.44
CA TYR A 41 10.13 -10.62 2.65
C TYR A 41 11.41 -11.45 2.68
N ILE A 42 12.23 -11.30 1.65
CA ILE A 42 13.56 -11.89 1.59
C ILE A 42 14.55 -10.73 1.67
N LYS A 43 15.27 -10.65 2.79
CA LYS A 43 16.28 -9.63 3.02
C LYS A 43 17.26 -9.56 1.84
N GLY A 44 17.37 -8.39 1.23
CA GLY A 44 18.24 -8.14 0.09
C GLY A 44 17.70 -8.53 -1.29
N LEU A 45 16.51 -9.15 -1.38
CA LEU A 45 16.00 -9.71 -2.62
C LEU A 45 14.59 -9.25 -2.99
N GLN A 46 13.62 -9.34 -2.07
CA GLN A 46 12.23 -9.08 -2.44
C GLN A 46 11.37 -8.67 -1.25
N LEU A 47 10.55 -7.63 -1.46
CA LEU A 47 9.35 -7.37 -0.65
C LEU A 47 8.14 -7.58 -1.56
N ARG A 48 7.13 -8.31 -1.08
CA ARG A 48 5.81 -8.39 -1.72
C ARG A 48 4.72 -8.24 -0.67
N ILE A 49 4.08 -7.09 -0.65
CA ILE A 49 2.91 -6.81 0.17
C ILE A 49 1.69 -6.87 -0.72
N ARG A 50 0.67 -7.56 -0.24
CA ARG A 50 -0.64 -7.66 -0.87
C ARG A 50 -1.72 -7.23 0.13
N LEU A 51 -2.59 -6.36 -0.33
CA LEU A 51 -3.77 -5.88 0.38
C LEU A 51 -4.97 -6.13 -0.53
N GLY A 52 -6.09 -6.64 -0.01
CA GLY A 52 -7.25 -6.97 -0.84
C GLY A 52 -8.58 -6.97 -0.10
N ILE A 53 -9.66 -7.02 -0.88
CA ILE A 53 -11.02 -7.33 -0.41
C ILE A 53 -11.31 -8.79 -0.79
N GLU A 54 -11.50 -9.66 0.21
CA GLU A 54 -11.65 -11.14 0.13
C GLU A 54 -10.37 -11.93 -0.26
N ASP A 55 -10.32 -13.23 0.12
CA ASP A 55 -9.30 -14.24 -0.26
C ASP A 55 -9.35 -14.59 -1.76
N ASN A 56 -9.51 -13.60 -2.64
CA ASN A 56 -9.50 -13.78 -4.09
C ASN A 56 -8.35 -12.99 -4.76
N PRO A 57 -7.14 -13.58 -4.73
CA PRO A 57 -5.99 -13.09 -5.44
C PRO A 57 -6.25 -12.61 -6.89
N GLY A 58 -6.03 -11.33 -7.18
CA GLY A 58 -6.18 -10.77 -8.52
C GLY A 58 -7.58 -10.25 -8.86
N SER A 59 -8.42 -10.06 -7.83
CA SER A 59 -9.68 -9.34 -7.96
C SER A 59 -9.47 -7.84 -8.27
N LYS A 60 -10.51 -7.15 -8.72
CA LYS A 60 -10.49 -5.70 -9.00
C LYS A 60 -10.40 -4.82 -7.73
N ASN A 61 -10.08 -5.41 -6.58
CA ASN A 61 -10.04 -4.79 -5.26
C ASN A 61 -8.77 -5.19 -4.53
N GLU A 62 -7.62 -4.75 -5.05
CA GLU A 62 -6.31 -5.19 -4.58
C GLU A 62 -5.29 -4.06 -4.70
N LEU A 63 -4.36 -4.00 -3.75
CA LEU A 63 -3.15 -3.21 -3.80
C LEU A 63 -1.94 -4.10 -3.57
N THR A 64 -0.97 -4.06 -4.47
CA THR A 64 0.33 -4.75 -4.29
C THR A 64 1.47 -3.77 -4.30
N LEU A 65 2.44 -3.92 -3.41
CA LEU A 65 3.72 -3.23 -3.43
C LEU A 65 4.85 -4.26 -3.54
N GLU A 66 5.66 -4.12 -4.59
CA GLU A 66 6.70 -5.08 -4.93
C GLU A 66 8.05 -4.38 -5.06
N ALA A 67 9.02 -4.77 -4.22
CA ALA A 67 10.40 -4.31 -4.27
C ALA A 67 11.28 -5.42 -4.85
N ASP A 68 11.47 -5.43 -6.16
CA ASP A 68 12.25 -6.48 -6.84
C ASP A 68 13.75 -6.08 -7.01
N LYS A 69 14.16 -4.93 -6.46
CA LYS A 69 15.46 -4.30 -6.73
C LYS A 69 16.25 -3.98 -5.47
N GLY A 70 16.61 -5.00 -4.69
CA GLY A 70 17.57 -4.88 -3.59
C GLY A 70 16.95 -4.66 -2.21
N GLU A 71 17.81 -4.40 -1.22
CA GLU A 71 17.41 -4.38 0.19
C GLU A 71 16.65 -3.11 0.59
N LEU A 72 15.52 -3.30 1.29
CA LEU A 72 14.86 -2.23 2.03
C LEU A 72 15.59 -1.93 3.33
N LYS A 73 15.74 -0.64 3.62
CA LYS A 73 16.38 -0.11 4.82
C LYS A 73 15.39 0.82 5.51
N ALA A 74 15.46 0.85 6.83
CA ALA A 74 14.76 1.83 7.65
C ALA A 74 15.78 2.72 8.37
N PRO A 75 15.52 4.02 8.55
CA PRO A 75 14.44 4.80 7.92
C PRO A 75 14.83 5.24 6.50
N MET A 76 14.02 4.92 5.48
CA MET A 76 14.30 5.31 4.09
C MET A 76 13.04 5.42 3.23
N THR A 77 13.08 6.31 2.24
CA THR A 77 12.01 6.47 1.23
C THR A 77 12.49 6.00 -0.14
N TYR A 78 11.63 5.26 -0.83
CA TYR A 78 11.86 4.67 -2.13
C TYR A 78 10.84 5.19 -3.15
N PRO A 79 11.25 5.49 -4.39
CA PRO A 79 10.33 5.91 -5.43
C PRO A 79 9.43 4.74 -5.87
N ILE A 80 8.13 5.03 -6.00
CA ILE A 80 7.14 4.16 -6.63
C ILE A 80 6.93 4.63 -8.07
N GLY A 81 6.88 3.69 -9.01
CA GLY A 81 6.59 3.99 -10.41
C GLY A 81 6.94 2.84 -11.34
N SER A 82 6.48 2.92 -12.58
CA SER A 82 6.89 1.97 -13.61
C SER A 82 8.41 2.01 -13.81
N GLY A 83 9.07 0.88 -13.60
CA GLY A 83 10.54 0.76 -13.68
C GLY A 83 11.32 1.31 -12.48
N GLN A 84 10.65 1.82 -11.45
CA GLN A 84 11.30 2.32 -10.23
C GLN A 84 11.72 1.19 -9.28
N PHE A 85 12.14 1.55 -8.06
CA PHE A 85 12.54 0.60 -7.02
C PHE A 85 11.33 -0.21 -6.53
N ILE A 86 10.19 0.47 -6.35
CA ILE A 86 8.92 -0.14 -5.96
C ILE A 86 7.96 -0.12 -7.15
N ARG A 87 7.46 -1.29 -7.54
CA ARG A 87 6.33 -1.45 -8.44
C ARG A 87 5.06 -1.51 -7.62
N ALA A 88 3.98 -0.91 -8.15
CA ALA A 88 2.67 -0.97 -7.52
C ALA A 88 1.63 -1.47 -8.53
N HIS A 89 0.65 -2.20 -8.02
CA HIS A 89 -0.62 -2.43 -8.70
C HIS A 89 -1.74 -2.00 -7.77
N PHE A 90 -2.80 -1.46 -8.35
CA PHE A 90 -3.96 -0.99 -7.59
C PHE A 90 -5.23 -1.18 -8.42
N GLY A 91 -6.27 -1.70 -7.78
CA GLY A 91 -7.64 -1.73 -8.25
C GLY A 91 -8.57 -1.51 -7.07
N LEU A 92 -9.63 -0.74 -7.30
CA LEU A 92 -10.73 -0.52 -6.36
C LEU A 92 -12.03 -0.40 -7.15
N ASP A 93 -12.92 -1.37 -6.97
CA ASP A 93 -14.19 -1.47 -7.67
C ASP A 93 -15.03 -0.20 -7.49
N GLY A 94 -15.69 0.21 -8.58
CA GLY A 94 -16.43 1.46 -8.66
C GLY A 94 -15.56 2.73 -8.82
N TYR A 95 -14.23 2.65 -8.67
CA TYR A 95 -13.34 3.80 -8.81
C TYR A 95 -12.25 3.60 -9.88
N VAL A 96 -11.51 2.50 -9.80
CA VAL A 96 -10.31 2.24 -10.60
C VAL A 96 -10.23 0.75 -10.89
N GLU A 97 -10.37 0.33 -12.15
CA GLU A 97 -10.26 -1.10 -12.47
C GLU A 97 -8.81 -1.61 -12.36
N TYR A 98 -7.85 -0.79 -12.79
CA TYR A 98 -6.41 -1.08 -12.71
C TYR A 98 -5.60 0.22 -12.77
N LEU A 99 -4.45 0.22 -12.09
CA LEU A 99 -3.48 1.31 -12.16
C LEU A 99 -2.96 1.47 -13.60
N PRO A 100 -2.92 2.70 -14.15
CA PRO A 100 -2.41 2.92 -15.50
C PRO A 100 -0.90 2.65 -15.59
N SER A 101 -0.36 2.56 -16.81
CA SER A 101 1.07 2.34 -17.04
C SER A 101 1.97 3.48 -16.57
N SER A 102 1.41 4.70 -16.42
CA SER A 102 2.09 5.89 -15.92
C SER A 102 1.49 6.29 -14.58
N TYR A 103 2.27 6.08 -13.53
CA TYR A 103 1.98 6.44 -12.15
C TYR A 103 3.29 6.81 -11.45
N TRP A 104 3.18 7.52 -10.33
CA TRP A 104 4.30 7.96 -9.50
C TRP A 104 3.95 7.82 -8.03
N GLY A 105 4.93 7.94 -7.16
CA GLY A 105 4.68 7.88 -5.73
C GLY A 105 5.93 7.65 -4.91
N SER A 106 5.72 7.35 -3.64
CA SER A 106 6.79 7.02 -2.72
C SER A 106 6.35 6.02 -1.68
N LEU A 107 7.25 5.11 -1.29
CA LEU A 107 7.11 4.22 -0.15
C LEU A 107 8.15 4.65 0.88
N THR A 108 7.70 5.02 2.08
CA THR A 108 8.58 5.28 3.22
C THR A 108 8.55 4.08 4.15
N VAL A 109 9.74 3.52 4.40
CA VAL A 109 9.96 2.50 5.42
C VAL A 109 10.38 3.21 6.69
N ASN A 110 9.45 3.36 7.63
CA ASN A 110 9.70 4.01 8.91
C ASN A 110 10.48 3.08 9.85
N ARG A 111 10.08 1.80 9.88
CA ARG A 111 10.69 0.77 10.71
C ARG A 111 10.66 -0.57 9.99
N LEU A 112 11.73 -1.33 10.17
CA LEU A 112 11.89 -2.69 9.65
C LEU A 112 12.66 -3.50 10.68
N GLU A 113 12.02 -4.51 11.25
CA GLU A 113 12.58 -5.39 12.26
C GLU A 113 12.46 -6.84 11.79
N THR A 114 13.56 -7.58 11.79
CA THR A 114 13.57 -9.01 11.48
C THR A 114 14.12 -9.76 12.69
N ASP A 115 13.28 -10.60 13.29
CA ASP A 115 13.67 -11.57 14.31
C ASP A 115 14.04 -12.89 13.63
N GLU A 116 15.34 -13.09 13.42
CA GLU A 116 15.85 -14.32 12.80
C GLU A 116 15.60 -15.58 13.65
N ALA A 117 15.43 -15.46 14.97
CA ALA A 117 15.21 -16.61 15.86
C ALA A 117 13.79 -17.17 15.71
N ASN A 118 12.81 -16.29 15.46
CA ASN A 118 11.41 -16.67 15.27
C ASN A 118 10.95 -16.59 13.81
N ASN A 119 11.87 -16.26 12.89
CA ASN A 119 11.59 -15.98 11.48
C ASN A 119 10.44 -14.98 11.30
N LYS A 120 10.43 -13.94 12.15
CA LYS A 120 9.39 -12.92 12.12
C LYS A 120 9.89 -11.62 11.51
N THR A 121 9.07 -10.98 10.69
CA THR A 121 9.36 -9.65 10.14
C THR A 121 8.22 -8.70 10.47
N SER A 122 8.57 -7.56 11.07
CA SER A 122 7.64 -6.45 11.29
C SER A 122 8.09 -5.21 10.53
N MET A 123 7.12 -4.54 9.92
CA MET A 123 7.31 -3.32 9.13
C MET A 123 6.31 -2.24 9.53
N ASP A 124 6.77 -1.00 9.58
CA ASP A 124 5.96 0.22 9.62
C ASP A 124 6.28 1.03 8.38
N LEU A 125 5.27 1.21 7.54
CA LEU A 125 5.35 1.81 6.22
C LEU A 125 4.30 2.93 6.07
N SER A 126 4.59 3.89 5.23
CA SER A 126 3.59 4.79 4.64
C SER A 126 3.88 4.95 3.15
N PHE A 127 2.86 5.21 2.34
CA PHE A 127 3.08 5.38 0.92
C PHE A 127 2.05 6.28 0.27
N SER A 128 2.41 6.84 -0.89
CA SER A 128 1.45 7.46 -1.80
C SER A 128 1.65 6.96 -3.23
N ILE A 129 0.57 6.85 -3.99
CA ILE A 129 0.57 6.46 -5.40
C ILE A 129 -0.35 7.42 -6.14
N GLY A 130 0.20 8.27 -7.00
CA GLY A 130 -0.52 9.21 -7.85
C GLY A 130 -0.55 8.78 -9.31
N TRP A 131 -1.65 9.06 -10.01
CA TRP A 131 -1.76 8.90 -11.46
C TRP A 131 -2.80 9.85 -12.06
N LYS A 132 -2.80 9.96 -13.39
CA LYS A 132 -3.87 10.64 -14.13
C LYS A 132 -4.86 9.63 -14.71
N ALA A 133 -6.15 9.84 -14.47
CA ALA A 133 -7.20 9.10 -15.16
C ALA A 133 -7.31 9.51 -16.64
N THR A 134 -8.02 8.69 -17.42
CA THR A 134 -8.25 8.92 -18.86
C THR A 134 -9.00 10.22 -19.16
N ASP A 135 -9.80 10.70 -18.20
CA ASP A 135 -10.53 11.97 -18.29
C ASP A 135 -9.71 13.18 -17.79
N GLY A 136 -8.44 12.96 -17.42
CA GLY A 136 -7.50 14.00 -16.99
C GLY A 136 -7.52 14.31 -15.50
N ARG A 137 -8.42 13.69 -14.72
CA ARG A 137 -8.45 13.84 -13.26
C ARG A 137 -7.20 13.26 -12.62
N GLU A 138 -6.76 13.87 -11.53
CA GLU A 138 -5.64 13.37 -10.73
C GLU A 138 -6.18 12.52 -9.60
N LEU A 139 -5.65 11.32 -9.44
CA LEU A 139 -6.04 10.40 -8.37
C LEU A 139 -4.80 10.03 -7.57
N GLU A 140 -4.98 9.91 -6.27
CA GLU A 140 -3.93 9.54 -5.34
C GLU A 140 -4.45 8.54 -4.32
N VAL A 141 -3.76 7.41 -4.18
CA VAL A 141 -3.86 6.60 -2.97
C VAL A 141 -2.86 7.16 -1.97
N ASP A 142 -3.35 7.62 -0.82
CA ASP A 142 -2.53 8.08 0.30
C ASP A 142 -2.72 7.13 1.48
N CYS A 143 -1.66 6.40 1.83
CA CYS A 143 -1.61 5.48 2.95
C CYS A 143 -0.74 6.08 4.05
N SER A 144 -1.39 6.65 5.06
CA SER A 144 -0.72 7.27 6.21
C SER A 144 -0.03 6.25 7.10
N LYS A 145 -0.57 5.03 7.16
CA LYS A 145 -0.04 4.00 8.06
C LYS A 145 -0.32 2.58 7.57
N LEU A 146 0.75 1.80 7.43
CA LEU A 146 0.74 0.38 7.15
C LEU A 146 1.70 -0.34 8.11
N GLU A 147 1.13 -1.04 9.09
CA GLU A 147 1.86 -1.91 10.02
C GLU A 147 1.56 -3.36 9.66
N ILE A 148 2.59 -4.17 9.44
CA ILE A 148 2.48 -5.59 9.13
C ILE A 148 3.48 -6.37 9.98
N SER A 149 3.05 -7.50 10.55
CA SER A 149 3.89 -8.41 11.31
C SER A 149 3.57 -9.86 10.95
N GLN A 150 4.58 -10.58 10.47
CA GLN A 150 4.49 -12.01 10.13
C GLN A 150 5.49 -12.79 10.97
#